data_AF-A0A1V9EMQ0-F1
#
_entry.id   AF-A0A1V9EMQ0-F1
#
_cell.length_a   1.000
_cell.length_b   1.000
_cell.length_c   1.000
_cell.angle_alpha   90.00
_cell.angle_beta   90.00
_cell.angle_gamma   90.00
#
_symmetry.space_group_name_H-M   'P 1'
#
loop_
_entity.id
_entity.type
_entity.pdbx_description
1 polymer ?
#
loop_
_entity_poly.entity_id
_entity_poly.type
_entity_poly.pdbx_seq_one_letter_code
_entity_poly.pdbx_strand_id
1 'polypeptide(L)'
;MTILDQRFGGEVITKKGKVFKFDDIHCITSFLKSGSTEKTNVAGIFLLDYTAQKKFVPANESFLLQGNELHSPMGGNTAAFVNEANRQQAKQQVNGTNAQWNEIQ
;
A
#
# COMPACT_ATOMS: atom_id res chain seq x y z
N MET A 1 -1.51 14.68 -8.07
CA MET A 1 -2.46 13.61 -8.42
C MET A 1 -3.29 13.29 -7.19
N THR A 2 -4.59 13.05 -7.37
CA THR A 2 -5.51 12.66 -6.29
C THR A 2 -5.60 11.14 -6.28
N ILE A 3 -5.59 10.52 -5.10
CA ILE A 3 -5.79 9.08 -4.95
C ILE A 3 -7.27 8.78 -5.21
N LEU A 4 -7.56 7.93 -6.21
CA LEU A 4 -8.92 7.59 -6.64
C LEU A 4 -9.69 6.84 -5.55
N ASP A 5 -9.08 5.81 -4.97
CA ASP A 5 -9.60 5.10 -3.82
C ASP A 5 -8.61 5.12 -2.66
N GLN A 6 -8.95 5.92 -1.66
CA GLN A 6 -8.11 6.13 -0.48
C GLN A 6 -7.96 4.88 0.39
N ARG A 7 -8.63 3.76 0.09
CA ARG A 7 -8.42 2.50 0.81
C ARG A 7 -7.18 1.74 0.34
N PHE A 8 -6.65 2.06 -0.85
CA PHE A 8 -5.57 1.31 -1.49
C PHE A 8 -4.31 2.13 -1.73
N GLY A 9 -4.46 3.45 -1.79
CA GLY A 9 -3.35 4.32 -2.15
C GLY A 9 -2.25 4.40 -1.11
N GLY A 10 -1.22 5.15 -1.46
CA GLY A 10 -0.10 5.39 -0.58
C GLY A 10 0.82 6.49 -1.08
N GLU A 11 1.86 6.73 -0.31
CA GLU A 11 2.84 7.78 -0.55
C GLU A 11 4.27 7.27 -0.41
N VAL A 12 5.13 7.74 -1.29
CA VAL A 12 6.59 7.63 -1.14
C VAL A 12 7.15 9.02 -0.90
N ILE A 13 7.85 9.19 0.21
CA ILE A 13 8.49 10.45 0.59
C ILE A 13 9.99 10.30 0.40
N THR A 14 10.61 11.22 -0.33
CA THR A 14 12.07 11.25 -0.48
C THR A 14 12.75 11.97 0.69
N LYS A 15 14.06 11.75 0.86
CA LYS A 15 14.93 12.47 1.82
C LYS A 15 14.94 13.98 1.59
N LYS A 16 14.57 14.45 0.39
CA LYS A 16 14.40 15.87 0.06
C LYS A 16 12.99 16.39 0.33
N GLY A 17 12.09 15.57 0.89
CA GLY A 17 10.71 15.93 1.22
C GLY A 17 9.73 15.89 0.04
N LYS A 18 10.14 15.35 -1.12
CA LYS A 18 9.23 15.20 -2.26
C LYS A 18 8.26 14.05 -1.98
N VAL A 19 6.96 14.31 -2.15
CA VAL A 19 5.91 13.31 -1.96
C VAL A 19 5.40 12.83 -3.32
N PHE A 20 5.47 11.53 -3.55
CA PHE A 20 4.84 10.85 -4.67
C PHE A 20 3.60 10.10 -4.15
N LYS A 21 2.45 10.30 -4.79
CA LYS A 21 1.18 9.66 -4.43
C LYS A 21 0.84 8.59 -5.46
N PHE A 22 0.25 7.48 -5.01
CA PHE A 22 -0.10 6.34 -5.83
C PHE A 22 -1.50 5.83 -5.50
N ASP A 23 -2.20 5.31 -6.50
CA ASP A 23 -3.58 4.82 -6.37
C ASP A 23 -3.68 3.42 -5.76
N ASP A 24 -2.62 2.62 -5.83
CA ASP A 24 -2.52 1.34 -5.15
C ASP A 24 -1.08 0.99 -4.74
N ILE A 25 -0.95 -0.10 -3.97
CA ILE A 25 0.32 -0.60 -3.47
C ILE A 25 1.22 -1.13 -4.60
N HIS A 26 0.66 -1.73 -5.64
CA HIS A 26 1.42 -2.25 -6.78
C HIS A 26 2.10 -1.15 -7.60
N CYS A 27 1.46 0.02 -7.73
CA CYS A 27 2.06 1.18 -8.36
C CYS A 27 3.29 1.67 -7.57
N ILE A 28 3.24 1.57 -6.24
CA ILE A 28 4.37 1.91 -5.36
C ILE A 28 5.54 0.96 -5.61
N THR A 29 5.30 -0.37 -5.56
CA THR A 29 6.37 -1.36 -5.78
C THR A 29 6.98 -1.23 -7.17
N SER A 30 6.15 -1.03 -8.20
CA SER A 30 6.60 -0.73 -9.57
C SER A 30 7.44 0.55 -9.63
N PHE A 31 7.00 1.61 -8.96
CA PHE A 31 7.77 2.85 -8.83
C PHE A 31 9.05 2.69 -8.02
N LEU A 32 9.19 1.71 -7.14
CA LEU A 32 10.42 1.41 -6.42
C LEU A 32 11.38 0.52 -7.25
N LYS A 33 10.85 -0.29 -8.19
CA LYS A 33 11.63 -1.20 -9.05
C LYS A 33 12.11 -0.64 -10.40
N SER A 34 11.44 0.34 -11.00
CA SER A 34 11.97 1.12 -12.16
C SER A 34 13.42 1.70 -11.92
N GLY A 35 14.11 2.24 -12.92
CA GLY A 35 15.54 2.62 -12.79
C GLY A 35 15.86 4.01 -12.21
N SER A 36 14.89 4.75 -11.67
CA SER A 36 15.02 6.19 -11.38
C SER A 36 15.90 6.56 -10.18
N THR A 37 16.72 7.60 -10.30
CA THR A 37 17.60 8.12 -9.22
C THR A 37 16.88 8.61 -7.97
N GLU A 38 15.60 8.98 -8.06
CA GLU A 38 14.78 9.37 -6.91
C GLU A 38 14.56 8.22 -5.90
N LYS A 39 14.76 6.96 -6.32
CA LYS A 39 14.57 5.75 -5.49
C LYS A 39 15.64 5.55 -4.44
N THR A 40 16.87 5.96 -4.74
CA THR A 40 18.00 5.79 -3.81
C THR A 40 17.90 6.78 -2.63
N ASN A 41 16.95 7.71 -2.69
CA ASN A 41 16.71 8.73 -1.70
C ASN A 41 15.32 8.62 -1.07
N VAL A 42 14.75 7.43 -0.90
CA VAL A 42 13.50 7.26 -0.14
C VAL A 42 13.77 7.47 1.35
N ALA A 43 12.93 8.29 1.99
CA ALA A 43 12.90 8.50 3.43
C ALA A 43 11.82 7.64 4.10
N GLY A 44 10.70 7.40 3.43
CA GLY A 44 9.62 6.57 3.95
C GLY A 44 8.60 6.19 2.89
N ILE A 45 7.91 5.10 3.15
CA ILE A 45 6.81 4.57 2.32
C ILE A 45 5.63 4.38 3.25
N PHE A 46 4.50 4.98 2.91
CA PHE A 46 3.32 5.00 3.75
C PHE A 46 2.11 4.52 2.95
N LEU A 47 1.34 3.61 3.54
CA LEU A 47 0.16 3.02 2.91
C LEU A 47 -1.09 3.51 3.64
N LEU A 48 -2.17 3.72 2.90
CA LEU A 48 -3.45 4.04 3.52
C LEU A 48 -4.07 2.79 4.11
N ASP A 49 -4.53 2.92 5.35
CA ASP A 49 -5.31 1.90 6.03
C ASP A 49 -6.63 1.68 5.27
N TYR A 50 -6.90 0.42 4.94
CA TYR A 50 -8.07 -0.01 4.17
C TYR A 50 -9.39 0.27 4.90
N THR A 51 -9.33 0.46 6.22
CA THR A 51 -10.51 0.76 7.04
C THR A 51 -10.98 2.21 6.87
N ALA A 52 -12.15 2.52 7.42
CA ALA A 52 -12.74 3.86 7.34
C ALA A 52 -11.88 4.99 7.95
N GLN A 53 -10.86 4.67 8.75
CA GLN A 53 -10.01 5.66 9.41
C GLN A 53 -9.00 6.33 8.46
N LYS A 54 -8.70 5.73 7.29
CA LYS A 54 -7.84 6.30 6.23
C LYS A 54 -6.51 6.87 6.75
N LYS A 55 -5.90 6.20 7.72
CA LYS A 55 -4.63 6.61 8.31
C LYS A 55 -3.48 6.13 7.44
N PHE A 56 -2.42 6.92 7.35
CA PHE A 56 -1.16 6.46 6.78
C PHE A 56 -0.40 5.62 7.80
N VAL A 57 0.10 4.47 7.35
CA VAL A 57 0.90 3.52 8.14
C VAL A 57 2.22 3.26 7.42
N PRO A 58 3.36 3.23 8.11
CA PRO A 58 4.62 2.80 7.50
C PRO A 58 4.47 1.42 6.85
N ALA A 59 4.94 1.26 5.63
CA ALA A 59 4.75 0.04 4.84
C ALA A 59 5.31 -1.21 5.54
N ASN A 60 6.44 -1.07 6.23
CA ASN A 60 7.10 -2.13 7.02
C ASN A 60 6.37 -2.48 8.33
N GLU A 61 5.47 -1.62 8.82
CA GLU A 61 4.66 -1.84 10.02
C GLU A 61 3.22 -2.26 9.67
N SER A 62 2.86 -2.20 8.40
CA SER A 62 1.52 -2.53 7.93
C SER A 62 1.30 -4.04 7.81
N PHE A 63 0.06 -4.48 8.10
CA PHE A 63 -0.38 -5.84 7.83
C PHE A 63 -1.04 -5.87 6.46
N LEU A 64 -0.51 -6.67 5.53
CA LEU A 64 -1.03 -6.72 4.16
C LEU A 64 -1.91 -7.94 3.92
N LEU A 65 -2.94 -7.75 3.10
CA LEU A 65 -3.83 -8.77 2.57
C LEU A 65 -3.89 -8.63 1.06
N GLN A 66 -3.66 -9.72 0.33
CA GLN A 66 -3.82 -9.78 -1.11
C GLN A 66 -4.98 -10.69 -1.47
N GLY A 67 -5.84 -10.27 -2.40
CA GLY A 67 -7.00 -11.07 -2.81
C GLY A 67 -7.81 -10.40 -3.92
N ASN A 68 -8.22 -11.18 -4.91
CA ASN A 68 -8.88 -10.64 -6.12
C ASN A 68 -10.17 -9.89 -5.85
N GLU A 69 -10.90 -10.26 -4.78
CA GLU A 69 -12.14 -9.62 -4.37
C GLU A 69 -11.94 -8.22 -3.73
N LEU A 70 -10.70 -7.78 -3.54
CA LEU A 70 -10.42 -6.42 -3.04
C LEU A 70 -10.66 -5.35 -4.11
N HIS A 71 -10.42 -5.64 -5.40
CA HIS A 71 -10.65 -4.73 -6.53
C HIS A 71 -9.99 -3.34 -6.37
N SER A 72 -8.66 -3.30 -6.20
CA SER A 72 -7.93 -2.01 -6.14
C SER A 72 -7.93 -1.29 -7.49
N PRO A 73 -7.81 0.06 -7.54
CA PRO A 73 -7.90 0.85 -8.78
C PRO A 73 -6.96 0.42 -9.91
N MET A 74 -5.74 -0.04 -9.60
CA MET A 74 -4.74 -0.42 -10.59
C MET A 74 -4.48 -1.94 -10.62
N GLY A 75 -5.39 -2.73 -10.05
CA GLY A 75 -5.35 -4.20 -10.13
C GLY A 75 -4.32 -4.90 -9.25
N GLY A 76 -3.59 -4.18 -8.38
CA GLY A 76 -2.67 -4.80 -7.41
C GLY A 76 -3.36 -5.63 -6.32
N ASN A 77 -4.65 -5.39 -6.08
CA ASN A 77 -5.55 -6.15 -5.21
C ASN A 77 -4.95 -6.44 -3.83
N THR A 78 -4.26 -5.44 -3.28
CA THR A 78 -3.59 -5.52 -1.98
C THR A 78 -4.07 -4.39 -1.09
N ALA A 79 -4.50 -4.73 0.12
CA ALA A 79 -4.98 -3.80 1.14
C ALA A 79 -4.01 -3.78 2.33
N ALA A 80 -3.77 -2.59 2.88
CA ALA A 80 -2.95 -2.39 4.08
C ALA A 80 -3.82 -2.16 5.32
N PHE A 81 -3.38 -2.68 6.46
CA PHE A 81 -4.09 -2.55 7.73
C PHE A 81 -3.13 -2.10 8.83
N VAL A 82 -3.60 -1.21 9.71
CA VAL A 82 -2.87 -0.76 10.91
C VAL A 82 -2.63 -1.91 11.90
N ASN A 83 -3.54 -2.88 11.96
CA ASN A 83 -3.47 -3.98 12.92
C ASN A 83 -3.94 -5.31 12.31
N GLU A 84 -3.47 -6.39 12.92
CA GLU A 84 -3.76 -7.75 12.51
C GLU A 84 -5.26 -8.10 12.57
N ALA A 85 -5.98 -7.60 13.58
CA ALA A 85 -7.39 -7.93 13.79
C ALA A 85 -8.26 -7.46 12.61
N ASN A 86 -8.04 -6.23 12.14
CA ASN A 86 -8.74 -5.68 10.98
C ASN A 86 -8.41 -6.47 9.69
N ARG A 87 -7.14 -6.86 9.52
CA ARG A 87 -6.74 -7.74 8.41
C ARG A 87 -7.48 -9.06 8.45
N GLN A 88 -7.53 -9.73 9.60
CA GLN A 88 -8.20 -11.02 9.73
C GLN A 88 -9.69 -10.94 9.48
N GLN A 89 -10.35 -9.85 9.92
CA GLN A 89 -11.74 -9.60 9.60
C GLN A 89 -11.97 -9.46 8.10
N ALA A 90 -11.15 -8.65 7.41
CA ALA A 90 -11.26 -8.48 5.96
C ALA A 90 -10.97 -9.78 5.21
N LYS A 91 -9.97 -10.56 5.64
CA LYS A 91 -9.60 -11.85 5.05
C LYS A 91 -10.76 -12.83 4.97
N GLN A 92 -11.61 -12.88 5.99
CA GLN A 92 -12.80 -13.73 6.02
C GLN A 92 -13.84 -13.34 4.96
N GLN A 93 -13.86 -12.08 4.54
CA GLN A 93 -14.81 -11.57 3.55
C GLN A 93 -14.31 -11.75 2.11
N VAL A 94 -13.00 -11.60 1.87
CA VAL A 94 -12.41 -11.54 0.53
C VAL A 94 -11.64 -12.80 0.14
N ASN A 95 -11.62 -13.83 1.00
CA ASN A 95 -10.85 -15.07 0.84
C ASN A 95 -9.37 -14.82 0.43
N GLY A 96 -8.76 -13.78 0.99
CA GLY A 96 -7.41 -13.34 0.64
C GLY A 96 -6.31 -14.08 1.39
N THR A 97 -5.07 -13.84 0.99
CA THR A 97 -3.86 -14.34 1.66
C THR A 97 -3.10 -13.22 2.36
N ASN A 98 -2.59 -13.52 3.55
CA ASN A 98 -1.69 -12.63 4.26
C ASN A 98 -0.43 -12.43 3.40
N ALA A 99 0.03 -11.20 3.28
CA ALA A 99 1.28 -10.87 2.61
C ALA A 99 2.16 -10.00 3.51
N GLN A 100 3.45 -9.99 3.23
CA GLN A 100 4.44 -9.08 3.80
C GLN A 100 4.82 -8.03 2.76
N TRP A 101 5.23 -6.85 3.21
CA TRP A 101 5.67 -5.77 2.32
C TRP A 101 6.71 -6.21 1.30
N ASN A 102 7.70 -7.00 1.75
CA ASN A 102 8.80 -7.47 0.90
C ASN A 102 8.38 -8.53 -0.13
N GLU A 103 7.18 -9.10 -0.02
CA GLU A 103 6.65 -10.11 -0.95
C GLU A 103 5.87 -9.48 -2.11
N ILE A 104 5.42 -8.23 -1.95
CA ILE A 104 4.63 -7.53 -2.96
C ILE A 104 5.47 -7.21 -4.20
N GLN A 105 4.96 -7.59 -5.37
CA GLN A 105 5.65 -7.43 -6.64
C GLN A 105 5.39 -6.08 -7.31
#